data_AF-A0A7H1N2H8-F1
#
_entry.id   AF-A0A7H1N2H8-F1
#
_cell.length_a   1.000
_cell.length_b   1.000
_cell.length_c   1.000
_cell.angle_alpha   90.00
_cell.angle_beta   90.00
_cell.angle_gamma   90.00
#
_symmetry.space_group_name_H-M   'P 1'
#
loop_
_entity.id
_entity.type
_entity.pdbx_description
1 polymer ?
#
loop_
_entity_poly.entity_id
_entity_poly.type
_entity_poly.pdbx_seq_one_letter_code
_entity_poly.pdbx_strand_id
1 'polypeptide(L)' 'MVVFQGAPVTLHFTGIQGPSYRIQVDGHSEIIELKRGEVKTVTLAADTPGVIGFRSLDHLPSMQGSVVVLPHP' A
#
# COMPACT_ATOMS: atom_id res chain seq x y z
N MET A 1 2.28 8.79 -2.71
CA MET A 1 3.42 8.66 -3.65
C MET A 1 2.92 8.90 -5.05
N VAL A 2 3.73 9.48 -5.95
CA VAL A 2 3.37 9.69 -7.36
C VAL A 2 4.37 8.96 -8.23
N VAL A 3 3.89 8.20 -9.23
CA VAL A 3 4.72 7.43 -10.18
C VAL A 3 4.13 7.55 -11.59
N PHE A 4 4.92 7.23 -12.61
CA PHE A 4 4.42 7.07 -13.97
C PHE A 4 3.96 5.63 -14.23
N GLN A 5 3.04 5.49 -15.18
CA GLN A 5 2.56 4.20 -15.66
C GLN A 5 3.73 3.29 -16.07
N GLY A 6 3.67 2.02 -15.67
CA GLY A 6 4.70 1.01 -15.92
C GLY A 6 5.92 1.10 -14.98
N ALA A 7 5.98 2.07 -14.07
CA ALA A 7 7.03 2.12 -13.08
C ALA A 7 6.93 0.94 -12.09
N PRO A 8 8.04 0.26 -11.76
CA PRO A 8 8.02 -0.75 -10.71
C PRO A 8 7.75 -0.08 -9.36
N VAL A 9 6.71 -0.54 -8.66
CA VAL A 9 6.36 -0.04 -7.34
C VAL A 9 6.45 -1.15 -6.31
N THR A 10 7.26 -0.94 -5.28
CA THR A 10 7.33 -1.82 -4.11
C THR A 10 7.06 -1.00 -2.87
N LEU A 11 6.05 -1.41 -2.09
CA LEU A 11 5.74 -0.85 -0.78
C LEU A 11 6.31 -1.75 0.30
N HIS A 12 7.08 -1.17 1.21
CA HIS A 12 7.54 -1.83 2.43
C HIS A 12 6.77 -1.25 3.62
N PHE A 13 5.93 -2.08 4.24
CA PHE A 13 5.21 -1.74 5.46
C PHE A 13 5.98 -2.25 6.66
N THR A 14 6.33 -1.35 7.58
CA THR A 14 7.07 -1.70 8.81
C THR A 14 6.18 -1.50 10.03
N GLY A 15 5.99 -2.54 10.83
CA GLY A 15 5.19 -2.47 12.06
C GLY A 15 5.99 -1.84 13.18
N ILE A 16 5.72 -0.58 13.52
CA ILE A 16 6.47 0.16 14.55
C ILE A 16 5.73 0.17 15.91
N GLN A 17 4.48 0.66 15.90
CA GLN A 17 3.67 0.86 17.10
C GLN A 17 2.56 -0.19 17.20
N GLY A 18 1.97 -0.37 18.39
CA GLY A 18 0.87 -1.32 18.57
C GLY A 18 1.29 -2.81 18.47
N PRO A 19 0.34 -3.75 18.63
CA PRO A 19 0.61 -5.18 18.54
C PRO A 19 0.56 -5.71 17.08
N SER A 20 -0.43 -5.28 16.29
CA SER A 20 -0.63 -5.70 14.91
C SER A 20 -1.54 -4.70 14.17
N TYR A 21 -1.42 -4.64 12.84
CA TYR A 21 -2.30 -3.91 11.94
C TYR A 21 -2.74 -4.79 10.78
N ARG A 22 -4.00 -4.63 10.35
CA ARG A 22 -4.54 -5.24 9.13
C ARG A 22 -4.54 -4.23 8.00
N ILE A 23 -3.64 -4.42 7.04
CA ILE A 23 -3.47 -3.53 5.89
C ILE A 23 -4.19 -4.13 4.69
N GLN A 24 -5.08 -3.34 4.10
CA GLN A 24 -5.66 -3.62 2.78
C GLN A 24 -4.97 -2.75 1.74
N VAL A 25 -4.62 -3.34 0.61
CA VAL A 25 -4.07 -2.64 -0.55
C VAL A 25 -4.96 -2.91 -1.76
N ASP A 26 -5.37 -1.86 -2.47
CA ASP A 26 -6.21 -2.00 -3.65
C ASP A 26 -5.50 -2.84 -4.72
N GLY A 27 -6.23 -3.78 -5.32
CA GLY A 27 -5.65 -4.72 -6.30
C GLY A 27 -4.84 -5.86 -5.68
N HIS A 28 -4.65 -5.89 -4.36
CA HIS A 28 -4.06 -7.04 -3.66
C HIS A 28 -5.17 -7.84 -2.96
N SER A 29 -5.24 -9.14 -3.22
CA SER A 29 -6.33 -10.01 -2.74
C SER A 29 -6.29 -10.27 -1.24
N GLU A 30 -5.11 -10.21 -0.63
CA GLU A 30 -4.91 -10.57 0.76
C GLU A 30 -4.92 -9.34 1.68
N ILE A 31 -5.51 -9.50 2.87
CA ILE A 31 -5.31 -8.58 3.97
C ILE A 31 -3.97 -8.94 4.61
N ILE A 32 -3.08 -7.96 4.69
CA ILE A 32 -1.75 -8.14 5.26
C ILE A 32 -1.86 -7.93 6.77
N GLU A 33 -1.58 -8.98 7.54
CA GLU A 33 -1.32 -8.83 8.96
C GLU A 33 0.13 -8.36 9.15
N LEU A 34 0.30 -7.20 9.78
CA LEU A 34 1.60 -6.59 10.07
C LEU A 34 1.82 -6.49 11.57
N LYS A 35 2.70 -7.33 12.12
CA LYS A 35 3.05 -7.29 13.55
C LYS A 35 4.19 -6.33 13.82
N ARG A 36 4.34 -5.93 15.09
CA ARG A 36 5.48 -5.11 15.54
C ARG A 36 6.81 -5.78 15.20
N GLY A 37 7.72 -5.01 14.63
CA GLY A 37 9.06 -5.45 14.22
C GLY A 37 9.10 -6.16 12.87
N GLU A 38 7.95 -6.43 12.24
CA GLU A 38 7.91 -7.04 10.91
C GLU A 38 8.01 -5.99 9.80
N VAL A 39 8.55 -6.44 8.67
CA VAL A 39 8.42 -5.77 7.38
C VAL A 39 7.63 -6.67 6.44
N LYS A 40 6.54 -6.15 5.88
CA LYS A 40 5.79 -6.80 4.81
C LYS A 40 6.00 -6.03 3.51
N THR A 41 6.21 -6.76 2.43
CA THR A 41 6.52 -6.17 1.12
C THR A 41 5.40 -6.49 0.15
N VAL A 42 4.93 -5.48 -0.57
CA VAL A 42 3.92 -5.60 -1.62
C VAL A 42 4.47 -4.98 -2.88
N THR A 43 4.47 -5.74 -3.97
CA THR A 43 4.74 -5.20 -5.30
C THR A 43 3.42 -4.85 -5.97
N LEU A 44 3.33 -3.62 -6.49
CA LEU A 44 2.17 -3.10 -7.18
C LEU A 44 2.47 -2.96 -8.66
N ALA A 45 1.48 -3.31 -9.48
CA ALA A 45 1.48 -3.04 -10.91
C ALA A 45 0.92 -1.63 -11.15
N ALA A 46 1.78 -0.69 -11.51
CA ALA A 46 1.38 0.67 -11.87
C ALA A 46 0.98 0.76 -13.36
N ASP A 47 0.22 -0.22 -13.85
CA ASP A 47 0.01 -0.41 -15.30
C ASP A 47 -1.11 0.48 -15.86
N THR A 48 -1.96 1.03 -15.00
CA THR A 48 -3.10 1.86 -15.39
C THR A 48 -3.06 3.19 -14.63
N PRO A 49 -3.19 4.34 -15.32
CA PRO A 49 -3.32 5.63 -14.64
C PRO A 49 -4.50 5.66 -13.66
N GLY A 50 -4.30 6.26 -12.49
CA GLY A 50 -5.30 6.27 -11.44
C GLY A 50 -4.70 6.34 -10.04
N VAL A 51 -5.46 5.87 -9.05
CA VAL A 51 -5.04 5.85 -7.65
C VAL A 51 -5.14 4.43 -7.12
N ILE A 52 -4.02 3.92 -6.58
CA ILE A 52 -3.98 2.67 -5.82
C ILE A 52 -3.92 3.03 -4.35
N GLY A 53 -4.99 2.77 -3.60
CA GLY A 53 -5.07 3.06 -2.18
C GLY A 53 -4.53 1.92 -1.32
N PHE A 54 -4.04 2.27 -0.14
CA PHE A 54 -3.76 1.32 0.93
C PHE A 54 -4.19 1.92 2.27
N ARG A 55 -4.70 1.07 3.17
CA ARG A 55 -5.31 1.53 4.42
C ARG A 55 -5.20 0.50 5.51
N SER A 56 -5.11 0.96 6.76
CA SER A 56 -5.26 0.08 7.92
C SER A 56 -6.72 -0.04 8.29
N LEU A 57 -7.25 -1.25 8.25
CA LEU A 57 -8.65 -1.55 8.59
C LEU A 57 -8.95 -1.27 10.06
N ASP A 58 -7.94 -1.28 10.93
CA ASP A 58 -8.10 -1.04 12.37
C ASP A 58 -8.14 0.46 12.73
N HIS A 59 -7.77 1.34 11.81
CA HIS A 59 -7.64 2.78 12.05
C HIS A 59 -8.25 3.60 10.91
N LEU A 60 -9.32 3.11 10.31
CA LEU A 60 -10.10 3.91 9.38
C LEU A 60 -10.89 5.00 10.13
N PRO A 61 -11.02 6.20 9.56
CA PRO A 61 -10.46 6.66 8.27
C PRO A 61 -9.08 7.32 8.39
N SER A 62 -8.48 7.35 9.58
CA SER A 62 -7.31 8.21 9.86
C SER A 62 -5.98 7.66 9.34
N MET A 63 -5.88 6.36 9.08
CA MET A 63 -4.64 5.73 8.59
C MET A 63 -4.80 5.11 7.20
N GLN A 64 -4.57 5.95 6.20
CA GLN A 64 -4.65 5.61 4.78
C GLN A 64 -3.56 6.35 3.97
N GLY A 65 -3.17 5.77 2.86
CA GLY A 65 -2.23 6.35 1.90
C GLY A 65 -2.56 5.92 0.48
N SER A 66 -1.87 6.52 -0.48
CA SER A 66 -2.12 6.25 -1.89
C SER A 66 -0.87 6.35 -2.76
N VAL A 67 -0.88 5.57 -3.84
CA VAL A 67 0.01 5.71 -5.00
C VAL A 67 -0.82 6.29 -6.13
N VAL A 68 -0.42 7.47 -6.61
CA VAL A 68 -1.00 8.13 -7.78
C VAL A 68 -0.19 7.74 -9.00
N VAL A 69 -0.81 7.05 -9.94
CA VAL A 69 -0.21 6.62 -11.20
C VAL A 69 -0.61 7.62 -12.28
N LEU A 70 0.38 8.35 -12.79
CA LEU A 70 0.21 9.28 -13.91
C LEU A 70 0.43 8.53 -15.23
N PRO A 71 -0.26 8.93 -16.32
CA PRO A 71 0.05 8.40 -17.65
C PRO A 71 1.51 8.68 -18.02
N HIS A 72 2.14 7.73 -18.69
CA HIS A 72 3.44 7.97 -19.31
C HIS A 72 3.23 8.80 -20.58
N PRO A 73 4.03 9.85 -20.83
CA PRO A 73 3.96 10.61 -22.09
C PRO A 73 4.35 9.77 -23.31
#